data_AF-A0A6M7V2H6-F1
#
_entry.id   AF-A0A6M7V2H6-F1
#
_cell.length_a   1.000
_cell.length_b   1.000
_cell.length_c   1.000
_cell.angle_alpha   90.00
_cell.angle_beta   90.00
_cell.angle_gamma   90.00
#
_symmetry.space_group_name_H-M   'P 1'
#
loop_
_entity.id
_entity.type
_entity.pdbx_description
1 polymer ?
#
loop_
_entity_poly.entity_id
_entity_poly.type
_entity_poly.pdbx_seq_one_letter_code
_entity_poly.pdbx_strand_id
1 'polypeptide(L)'
;MQPRAVLLFGAGLLVFLALAAIALKLIFNTTPYWPLAGGGTGDATPQLQVSPATDLTAFRKQEDQELGKLGWVDRNAGIARIPIEDAMKLITVQGLPDWKRQVVSERQDCALLGQQVPRAPQLSKCSTAAGQADDAARRPDHVAPAPAVRP
;
A
#
# COMPACT_ATOMS: atom_id res chain seq x y z
N MET A 1 -65.18 -16.65 -4.51
CA MET A 1 -63.77 -16.64 -4.96
C MET A 1 -63.77 -16.32 -6.45
N GLN A 2 -63.14 -15.22 -6.89
CA GLN A 2 -63.15 -14.82 -8.30
C GLN A 2 -61.97 -15.47 -9.03
N PRO A 3 -62.17 -16.52 -9.85
CA PRO A 3 -61.08 -17.28 -10.46
C PRO A 3 -60.21 -16.41 -11.38
N ARG A 4 -60.80 -15.36 -11.97
CA ARG A 4 -60.11 -14.40 -12.83
C ARG A 4 -59.11 -13.53 -12.05
N ALA A 5 -59.44 -13.12 -10.83
CA ALA A 5 -58.54 -12.31 -10.01
C ALA A 5 -57.30 -13.12 -9.58
N VAL A 6 -57.50 -14.41 -9.26
CA VAL A 6 -56.40 -15.33 -8.91
C VAL A 6 -55.47 -15.58 -10.12
N LEU A 7 -56.04 -15.75 -11.32
CA LEU A 7 -55.26 -15.93 -12.54
C LEU A 7 -54.44 -14.68 -12.91
N LEU A 8 -55.02 -13.48 -12.79
CA LEU A 8 -54.29 -12.23 -13.04
C LEU A 8 -53.16 -12.00 -12.04
N PHE A 9 -53.39 -12.33 -10.77
CA PHE A 9 -52.36 -12.23 -9.74
C PHE A 9 -51.20 -13.21 -10.00
N GLY A 10 -51.52 -14.46 -10.34
CA GLY A 10 -50.52 -15.48 -10.68
C GLY A 10 -49.69 -15.09 -11.92
N ALA A 11 -50.35 -14.58 -12.97
CA ALA A 11 -49.66 -14.09 -14.16
C ALA A 11 -48.76 -12.87 -13.85
N GLY A 12 -49.26 -11.93 -13.06
CA GLY A 12 -48.48 -10.76 -12.62
C GLY A 12 -47.24 -11.14 -11.81
N LEU A 13 -47.37 -12.11 -10.89
CA LEU A 13 -46.25 -12.62 -10.10
C LEU A 13 -45.18 -13.26 -10.99
N LEU A 14 -45.59 -14.08 -11.97
CA LEU A 14 -44.66 -14.70 -12.91
C LEU A 14 -43.90 -13.67 -13.76
N VAL A 15 -44.60 -12.65 -14.26
CA VAL A 15 -43.97 -11.56 -15.03
C VAL A 15 -42.98 -10.78 -14.17
N PHE A 16 -43.34 -10.47 -12.92
CA PHE A 16 -42.46 -9.77 -12.00
C PHE A 16 -41.20 -10.59 -11.69
N LEU A 17 -41.33 -11.89 -11.41
CA LEU A 17 -40.19 -12.78 -11.17
C LEU A 17 -39.27 -12.87 -12.40
N ALA A 18 -39.85 -12.95 -13.60
CA ALA A 18 -39.08 -12.97 -14.84
C ALA A 18 -38.31 -11.65 -15.06
N LEU A 19 -38.96 -10.51 -14.87
CA LEU A 19 -38.32 -9.20 -14.98
C LEU A 19 -37.22 -8.99 -13.94
N ALA A 20 -37.43 -9.42 -12.70
CA ALA A 20 -36.42 -9.37 -11.64
C ALA A 20 -35.19 -10.23 -11.97
N ALA A 21 -35.40 -11.44 -12.50
CA ALA A 21 -34.30 -12.33 -12.91
C ALA A 21 -33.52 -11.74 -14.10
N ILE A 22 -34.20 -11.15 -15.08
CA ILE A 22 -33.56 -10.48 -16.23
C ILE A 22 -32.75 -9.27 -15.75
N ALA A 23 -33.32 -8.42 -14.89
CA ALA A 23 -32.63 -7.27 -14.32
C ALA A 23 -31.39 -7.70 -13.52
N LEU A 24 -31.51 -8.75 -12.71
CA LEU A 24 -30.39 -9.32 -11.96
C LEU A 24 -29.28 -9.77 -12.92
N LYS A 25 -29.62 -10.47 -14.02
CA LYS A 25 -28.65 -10.94 -15.03
C LYS A 25 -27.99 -9.82 -15.84
N LEU A 26 -28.66 -8.67 -15.98
CA LEU A 26 -28.12 -7.50 -16.67
C LEU A 26 -27.20 -6.66 -15.77
N ILE A 27 -27.60 -6.44 -14.51
CA ILE A 27 -26.82 -5.66 -13.53
C ILE A 27 -25.62 -6.47 -13.05
N PHE A 28 -25.87 -7.71 -12.65
CA PHE A 28 -24.86 -8.66 -12.28
C PHE A 28 -24.66 -9.53 -13.51
N ASN A 29 -23.63 -9.26 -14.30
CA ASN A 29 -23.18 -10.20 -15.33
C ASN A 29 -22.69 -11.46 -14.59
N THR A 30 -23.62 -12.29 -14.13
CA THR A 30 -23.42 -13.48 -13.30
C THR A 30 -22.87 -14.58 -14.20
N THR A 31 -21.70 -14.34 -14.80
CA THR A 31 -20.78 -15.42 -15.10
C THR A 31 -20.57 -16.13 -13.78
N PRO A 32 -20.98 -17.40 -13.63
CA PRO A 32 -20.84 -18.11 -12.38
C PRO A 32 -19.34 -18.17 -12.06
N TYR A 33 -18.88 -17.29 -11.16
CA TYR A 33 -17.55 -17.36 -10.57
C TYR A 33 -17.63 -18.41 -9.46
N TRP A 34 -18.01 -19.62 -9.83
CA TRP A 34 -18.02 -20.73 -8.91
C TRP A 34 -16.75 -21.53 -9.18
N PRO A 35 -15.65 -21.28 -8.44
CA PRO A 35 -14.65 -22.31 -8.31
C PRO A 35 -15.28 -23.40 -7.44
N LEU A 36 -15.86 -24.42 -8.07
CA LEU A 36 -15.92 -25.74 -7.46
C LEU A 36 -14.48 -26.11 -7.13
N ALA A 37 -14.09 -25.93 -5.87
CA ALA A 37 -13.02 -26.71 -5.28
C ALA A 37 -13.38 -28.18 -5.54
N GLY A 38 -12.69 -28.85 -6.48
CA GLY A 38 -12.87 -30.29 -6.72
C GLY A 38 -12.95 -30.79 -8.17
N GLY A 39 -12.61 -30.00 -9.19
CA GLY A 39 -12.62 -30.47 -10.59
C GLY A 39 -11.31 -30.37 -11.37
N GLY A 40 -10.24 -29.89 -10.75
CA GLY A 40 -8.90 -29.86 -11.32
C GLY A 40 -7.90 -30.18 -10.23
N THR A 41 -7.03 -31.15 -10.48
CA THR A 41 -5.83 -31.46 -9.68
C THR A 41 -4.81 -30.31 -9.82
N GLY A 42 -5.21 -29.14 -9.37
CA GLY A 42 -4.47 -27.89 -9.47
C GLY A 42 -4.81 -27.12 -8.22
N ASP A 43 -4.29 -27.60 -7.10
CA ASP A 43 -4.28 -26.87 -5.86
C ASP A 43 -3.76 -25.46 -6.17
N ALA A 44 -4.63 -24.45 -6.05
CA ALA A 44 -4.22 -23.06 -5.92
C ALA A 44 -3.63 -22.82 -4.51
N THR A 45 -2.96 -23.83 -3.96
CA THR A 45 -2.10 -23.69 -2.80
C THR A 45 -0.70 -23.36 -3.34
N PRO A 46 0.03 -22.45 -2.69
CA PRO A 46 1.40 -22.16 -3.10
C PRO A 46 2.19 -23.47 -3.09
N GLN A 47 2.62 -23.90 -4.28
CA GLN A 47 3.43 -25.10 -4.45
C GLN A 47 4.67 -24.98 -3.58
N LEU A 48 4.97 -26.03 -2.80
CA LEU A 48 6.15 -26.04 -1.96
C LEU A 48 7.41 -26.00 -2.84
N GLN A 49 8.29 -25.02 -2.59
CA GLN A 49 9.56 -24.92 -3.30
C GLN A 49 10.38 -26.20 -3.07
N VAL A 50 10.83 -26.82 -4.17
CA VAL A 50 11.45 -28.15 -4.16
C VAL A 50 12.82 -28.16 -3.46
N SER A 51 13.61 -27.08 -3.59
CA SER A 51 14.96 -26.99 -2.98
C SER A 51 15.31 -25.58 -2.50
N PRO A 52 14.68 -25.10 -1.40
CA PRO A 52 14.87 -23.73 -0.93
C PRO A 52 16.33 -23.40 -0.56
N ALA A 53 17.11 -24.36 -0.06
CA ALA A 53 18.50 -24.12 0.33
C ALA A 53 19.43 -23.88 -0.87
N THR A 54 19.24 -24.65 -1.96
CA THR A 54 20.02 -24.51 -3.19
C THR A 54 19.68 -23.19 -3.88
N ASP A 55 18.39 -22.89 -3.99
CA ASP A 55 17.90 -21.67 -4.63
C ASP A 55 18.38 -20.43 -3.88
N LEU A 56 18.33 -20.44 -2.54
CA LEU A 56 18.84 -19.34 -1.71
C LEU A 56 20.35 -19.15 -1.88
N THR A 57 21.12 -20.24 -1.99
CA THR A 57 22.58 -20.15 -2.19
C THR A 57 22.93 -19.57 -3.56
N ALA A 58 22.22 -19.99 -4.60
CA ALA A 58 22.38 -19.46 -5.95
C ALA A 58 22.01 -17.97 -6.01
N PHE A 59 20.90 -17.59 -5.36
CA PHE A 59 20.45 -16.20 -5.27
C PHE A 59 21.47 -15.31 -4.56
N ARG A 60 21.93 -15.71 -3.36
CA ARG A 60 22.98 -14.97 -2.62
C ARG A 60 24.25 -14.78 -3.43
N LYS A 61 24.68 -15.81 -4.15
CA LYS A 61 25.86 -15.72 -5.02
C LYS A 61 25.68 -14.72 -6.17
N GLN A 62 24.46 -14.59 -6.70
CA GLN A 62 24.15 -13.58 -7.72
C GLN A 62 24.18 -12.17 -7.11
N GLU A 63 23.56 -11.99 -5.93
CA GLU A 63 23.59 -10.71 -5.20
C GLU A 63 25.02 -10.26 -4.89
N ASP A 64 25.86 -11.15 -4.36
CA ASP A 64 27.26 -10.83 -4.02
C ASP A 64 28.06 -10.39 -5.26
N GLN A 65 27.81 -11.02 -6.41
CA GLN A 65 28.48 -10.63 -7.67
C GLN A 65 28.03 -9.26 -8.18
N GLU A 66 26.79 -8.87 -7.88
CA GLU A 66 26.19 -7.60 -8.25
C GLU A 66 26.64 -6.45 -7.35
N LEU A 67 26.88 -6.72 -6.06
CA LEU A 67 27.34 -5.75 -5.07
C LEU A 67 28.82 -5.38 -5.26
N GLY A 68 29.64 -6.33 -5.74
CA GLY A 68 31.08 -6.13 -5.91
C GLY A 68 31.52 -5.48 -7.23
N LYS A 69 30.59 -5.01 -8.09
CA LYS A 69 30.93 -4.53 -9.44
C LYS A 69 30.44 -3.12 -9.70
N LEU A 70 31.28 -2.37 -10.40
CA LEU A 70 30.89 -1.11 -11.03
C LEU A 70 29.95 -1.38 -12.20
N GLY A 71 28.87 -0.62 -12.28
CA GLY A 71 27.89 -0.75 -13.35
C GLY A 71 27.08 0.52 -13.54
N TRP A 72 26.44 0.65 -14.70
CA TRP A 72 25.46 1.72 -14.91
C TRP A 72 24.07 1.22 -14.52
N VAL A 73 23.35 2.00 -13.71
CA VAL A 73 21.93 1.76 -13.42
C VAL A 73 21.08 2.46 -14.46
N ASP A 74 21.37 3.74 -14.71
CA ASP A 74 20.78 4.53 -15.78
C ASP A 74 21.83 5.49 -16.35
N ARG A 75 22.26 5.23 -17.58
CA ARG A 75 23.26 6.07 -18.28
C ARG A 75 22.71 7.45 -18.62
N ASN A 76 21.42 7.56 -18.93
CA ASN A 76 20.81 8.81 -19.36
C ASN A 76 20.62 9.75 -18.17
N ALA A 77 20.27 9.19 -17.01
CA ALA A 77 20.18 9.95 -15.76
C ALA A 77 21.54 10.16 -15.07
N GLY A 78 22.63 9.58 -15.59
CA GLY A 78 23.96 9.66 -14.98
C GLY A 78 24.10 8.88 -13.66
N ILE A 79 23.27 7.86 -13.45
CA ILE A 79 23.23 7.06 -12.21
C ILE A 79 24.03 5.77 -12.41
N ALA A 80 25.14 5.67 -11.68
CA ALA A 80 25.99 4.47 -11.65
C ALA A 80 25.90 3.75 -10.29
N ARG A 81 26.03 2.42 -10.33
CA ARG A 81 26.26 1.56 -9.18
C ARG A 81 27.75 1.51 -8.91
N ILE A 82 28.14 1.76 -7.67
CA ILE A 82 29.50 1.59 -7.16
C ILE A 82 29.53 0.44 -6.13
N PRO A 83 30.66 -0.28 -6.02
CA PRO A 83 30.84 -1.27 -4.95
C PRO A 83 30.67 -0.64 -3.57
N ILE A 84 30.09 -1.39 -2.63
CA ILE A 84 29.76 -0.89 -1.29
C ILE A 84 31.04 -0.46 -0.56
N GLU A 85 32.13 -1.20 -0.70
CA GLU A 85 33.41 -0.89 -0.07
C GLU A 85 33.93 0.47 -0.51
N ASP A 86 33.75 0.81 -1.79
CA ASP A 86 34.18 2.08 -2.33
C ASP A 86 33.24 3.21 -1.93
N ALA A 87 31.92 2.95 -1.88
CA ALA A 87 30.96 3.90 -1.32
C ALA A 87 31.30 4.27 0.14
N MET A 88 31.63 3.29 0.97
CA MET A 88 32.03 3.52 2.36
C MET A 88 33.31 4.37 2.45
N LYS A 89 34.32 4.09 1.61
CA LYS A 89 35.55 4.90 1.55
C LYS A 89 35.25 6.33 1.13
N LEU A 90 34.42 6.53 0.11
CA LEU A 90 34.05 7.87 -0.37
C LEU A 90 33.35 8.68 0.72
N ILE A 91 32.41 8.08 1.45
CA ILE A 91 31.74 8.75 2.59
C ILE A 91 32.75 9.10 3.68
N THR A 92 33.73 8.23 3.93
CA THR A 92 34.77 8.51 4.94
C THR A 92 35.65 9.70 4.55
N VAL A 93 35.97 9.84 3.26
CA VAL A 93 36.82 10.92 2.74
C VAL A 93 36.06 12.23 2.55
N GLN A 94 34.84 12.17 2.02
CA GLN A 94 34.05 13.36 1.64
C GLN A 94 33.10 13.83 2.74
N GLY A 95 32.86 13.01 3.76
CA GLY A 95 31.80 13.21 4.74
C GLY A 95 30.43 12.80 4.20
N LEU A 96 29.41 12.85 5.07
CA LEU A 96 28.04 12.60 4.66
C LEU A 96 27.49 13.79 3.86
N PRO A 97 26.79 13.57 2.72
CA PRO A 97 26.03 14.62 2.04
C PRO A 97 24.94 15.20 2.95
N ASP A 98 24.49 16.42 2.67
CA ASP A 98 23.38 17.08 3.40
C ASP A 98 22.03 16.42 3.07
N TRP A 99 21.81 15.21 3.61
CA TRP A 99 20.56 14.46 3.49
C TRP A 99 19.42 15.09 4.28
N LYS A 100 19.72 15.98 5.25
CA LYS A 100 18.69 16.62 6.09
C LYS A 100 17.70 17.44 5.29
N ARG A 101 18.09 17.97 4.13
CA ARG A 101 17.15 18.70 3.25
C ARG A 101 16.14 17.79 2.56
N GLN A 102 16.45 16.51 2.37
CA GLN A 102 15.59 15.55 1.66
C GLN A 102 14.69 14.73 2.59
N VAL A 103 15.07 14.53 3.86
CA VAL A 103 14.37 13.61 4.79
C VAL A 103 13.23 14.29 5.57
N VAL A 104 13.01 15.60 5.42
CA VAL A 104 12.06 16.36 6.28
C VAL A 104 10.81 16.82 5.52
N SER A 105 10.23 15.94 4.72
CA SER A 105 8.80 16.09 4.41
C SER A 105 8.02 15.01 5.14
N GLU A 106 8.02 15.12 6.46
CA GLU A 106 7.36 14.20 7.41
C GLU A 106 5.89 13.92 7.04
N ARG A 107 5.23 14.88 6.37
CA ARG A 107 3.89 14.71 5.77
C ARG A 107 3.86 13.77 4.55
N GLN A 108 4.84 13.84 3.66
CA GLN A 108 4.93 12.92 2.51
C GLN A 108 5.31 11.51 2.98
N ASP A 109 6.17 11.40 3.99
CA ASP A 109 6.58 10.11 4.56
C ASP A 109 5.40 9.37 5.19
N CYS A 110 4.54 10.07 5.95
CA CYS A 110 3.33 9.47 6.50
C CYS A 110 2.31 9.07 5.41
N ALA A 111 2.23 9.82 4.31
CA ALA A 111 1.39 9.45 3.17
C ALA A 111 1.91 8.18 2.46
N LEU A 112 3.23 8.05 2.30
CA LEU A 112 3.87 6.85 1.73
C LEU A 112 3.67 5.62 2.63
N LEU A 113 3.83 5.77 3.95
CA LEU A 113 3.61 4.68 4.91
C LEU A 113 2.17 4.16 4.89
N GLY A 114 1.18 5.05 4.78
CA GLY A 114 -0.23 4.65 4.67
C GLY A 114 -0.57 3.91 3.37
N GLN A 115 0.13 4.23 2.28
CA GLN A 115 -0.07 3.59 0.98
C GLN A 115 0.64 2.24 0.86
N GLN A 116 1.88 2.14 1.35
CA GLN A 116 2.72 0.96 1.14
C GLN A 116 2.67 -0.05 2.30
N VAL A 117 2.45 0.41 3.55
CA VAL A 117 2.45 -0.47 4.73
C VAL A 117 1.25 -0.15 5.66
N PRO A 118 0.02 -0.50 5.25
CA PRO A 118 -1.20 -0.06 5.95
C PRO A 118 -1.35 -0.58 7.39
N ARG A 119 -0.67 -1.67 7.75
CA ARG A 119 -0.74 -2.28 9.10
C ARG A 119 0.44 -1.96 10.01
N ALA A 120 1.30 -1.04 9.61
CA ALA A 120 2.50 -0.75 10.37
C ALA A 120 2.16 0.01 11.68
N PRO A 121 2.65 -0.42 12.85
CA PRO A 121 2.38 0.28 14.11
C PRO A 121 2.91 1.73 14.10
N GLN A 122 3.90 2.05 13.28
CA GLN A 122 4.39 3.41 13.07
C GLN A 122 3.35 4.37 12.44
N LEU A 123 2.32 3.86 11.77
CA LEU A 123 1.24 4.69 11.22
C LEU A 123 0.46 5.42 12.34
N SER A 124 0.38 4.83 13.53
CA SER A 124 -0.23 5.48 14.71
C SER A 124 0.56 6.68 15.25
N LYS A 125 1.89 6.68 15.06
CA LYS A 125 2.75 7.81 15.43
C LYS A 125 2.55 8.98 14.45
N CYS A 126 2.33 8.67 13.18
CA CYS A 126 1.99 9.65 12.15
C CYS A 126 0.67 10.41 12.43
N SER A 127 -0.38 9.72 12.87
CA SER A 127 -1.65 10.39 13.20
C SER A 127 -1.54 11.35 14.38
N THR A 128 -0.63 11.05 15.33
CA THR A 128 -0.40 11.89 16.51
C THR A 128 0.45 13.12 16.16
N ALA A 129 1.51 12.95 15.37
CA ALA A 129 2.38 14.04 14.91
C ALA A 129 1.65 15.06 14.02
N ALA A 130 0.74 14.61 13.15
CA ALA A 130 -0.09 15.49 12.33
C ALA A 130 -1.03 16.36 13.19
N GLY A 131 -1.69 15.77 14.21
CA GLY A 131 -2.54 16.52 15.13
C GLY A 131 -1.79 17.54 15.98
N GLN A 132 -0.55 17.23 16.39
CA GLN A 132 0.30 18.12 17.19
C GLN A 132 0.78 19.35 16.41
N ALA A 133 1.04 19.21 15.11
CA ALA A 133 1.40 20.32 14.22
C ALA A 133 0.19 21.26 13.97
N ASP A 134 -1.01 20.70 13.80
CA ASP A 134 -2.24 21.47 13.61
C ASP A 134 -2.68 22.21 14.89
N ASP A 135 -2.49 21.60 16.08
CA ASP A 135 -2.75 22.24 17.38
C ASP A 135 -1.73 23.34 17.72
N ALA A 136 -0.47 23.17 17.34
CA ALA A 136 0.55 24.22 17.48
C ALA A 136 0.26 25.43 16.58
N ALA A 137 -0.25 25.18 15.36
CA ALA A 137 -0.68 26.24 14.43
C ALA A 137 -2.00 26.92 14.85
N ARG A 138 -2.84 26.24 15.63
CA ARG A 138 -4.13 26.74 16.12
C ARG A 138 -4.04 27.45 17.48
N ARG A 139 -2.93 27.34 18.22
CA ARG A 139 -2.77 28.00 19.52
C ARG A 139 -2.76 29.53 19.32
N PRO A 140 -3.78 30.29 19.76
CA PRO A 140 -3.72 31.74 19.73
C PRO A 140 -2.62 32.21 20.67
N ASP A 141 -1.87 33.23 20.26
CA ASP A 141 -0.86 33.91 21.08
C ASP A 141 -1.49 34.45 22.38
N HIS A 142 -1.54 33.62 23.42
CA HIS A 142 -1.77 34.12 24.77
C HIS A 142 -0.48 34.80 25.23
N VAL A 143 -0.36 36.08 24.86
CA VAL A 143 0.54 37.03 25.49
C VAL A 143 0.21 37.04 26.98
N ALA A 144 1.12 36.49 27.79
CA ALA A 144 1.06 36.62 29.24
C ALA A 144 1.10 38.13 29.61
N PRO A 145 0.22 38.64 30.49
CA PRO A 145 0.26 40.04 30.87
C PRO A 145 1.56 40.34 31.64
N ALA A 146 2.24 41.42 31.23
CA ALA A 146 3.45 41.91 31.87
C ALA A 146 3.24 42.20 33.37
N PRO A 147 4.21 41.90 34.25
CA PRO A 147 4.07 42.20 35.67
C PRO A 147 4.05 43.71 35.89
N ALA A 148 3.00 44.20 36.56
CA ALA A 148 2.85 45.59 36.95
C ALA A 148 3.94 45.98 37.97
N VAL A 149 4.84 46.87 37.57
CA VAL A 149 5.74 47.58 38.48
C VAL A 149 4.92 48.63 39.23
N ARG A 150 4.84 48.50 40.55
CA ARG A 150 4.23 49.49 41.46
C ARG A 150 5.25 50.58 41.82
N PRO A 151 4.81 51.83 42.09
CA PRO A 151 5.68 52.99 42.23
C PRO A 151 6.61 52.94 43.45
#